data_AF-A0A4Y6GRW7-F1
#
_entry.id   AF-A0A4Y6GRW7-F1
#
_cell.length_a   1.000
_cell.length_b   1.000
_cell.length_c   1.000
_cell.angle_alpha   90.00
_cell.angle_beta   90.00
_cell.angle_gamma   90.00
#
_symmetry.space_group_name_H-M   'P 1'
#
loop_
_entity.id
_entity.type
_entity.pdbx_description
1 polymer ?
#
loop_
_entity_poly.entity_id
_entity_poly.type
_entity_poly.pdbx_seq_one_letter_code
_entity_poly.pdbx_strand_id
1 'polypeptide(L)'
;LRNITAGANPVEVKRGMDKASEAIIEELKKGSKKVGGKDEIAQVATISANSDDKIGSLIAEAMEKVGKDGVITVEEAKGINDELNVVEGMQFDRGYLSAYFVTNTDKMIAQLENAYVLLTDKKISNMKEILP
;
A
#
# COMPACT_ATOMS: atom_id res chain seq x y z
N LEU A 1 4.07 -31.22 -6.39
CA LEU A 1 5.17 -32.20 -6.23
C LEU A 1 4.85 -33.59 -6.79
N ARG A 2 3.59 -34.09 -6.71
CA ARG A 2 3.19 -35.43 -7.19
C ARG A 2 3.68 -35.81 -8.59
N ASN A 3 3.62 -34.88 -9.56
CA ASN A 3 4.00 -35.16 -10.95
C ASN A 3 5.52 -35.16 -11.19
N ILE A 4 6.28 -34.40 -10.39
CA ILE A 4 7.76 -34.38 -10.46
C ILE A 4 8.33 -35.68 -9.87
N THR A 5 7.75 -36.14 -8.75
CA THR A 5 8.09 -37.44 -8.14
C THR A 5 7.78 -38.63 -9.07
N ALA A 6 6.85 -38.45 -10.02
CA ALA A 6 6.51 -39.45 -11.04
C ALA A 6 7.41 -39.41 -12.30
N GLY A 7 8.49 -38.61 -12.29
CA GLY A 7 9.48 -38.56 -13.38
C GLY A 7 9.24 -37.49 -14.45
N ALA A 8 8.25 -36.59 -14.26
CA ALA A 8 8.06 -35.47 -15.19
C ALA A 8 9.19 -34.44 -15.06
N ASN A 9 9.59 -33.83 -16.18
CA ASN A 9 10.63 -32.81 -16.22
C ASN A 9 10.17 -31.53 -15.48
N PRO A 10 10.84 -31.12 -14.37
CA PRO A 10 10.45 -29.94 -13.59
C PRO A 10 10.43 -28.64 -14.40
N VAL A 11 11.32 -28.51 -15.40
CA VAL A 11 11.41 -27.31 -16.23
C VAL A 11 10.19 -27.17 -17.14
N GLU A 12 9.72 -28.28 -17.71
CA GLU A 12 8.54 -28.27 -18.56
C GLU A 12 7.25 -28.07 -17.76
N VAL A 13 7.17 -28.67 -16.57
CA VAL A 13 6.05 -28.45 -15.64
C VAL A 13 5.97 -26.98 -15.24
N LYS A 14 7.10 -26.36 -14.85
CA LYS A 14 7.16 -24.93 -14.55
C LYS A 14 6.71 -24.09 -15.75
N ARG A 15 7.26 -24.36 -16.94
CA ARG A 15 6.87 -23.63 -18.17
C ARG A 15 5.38 -23.75 -18.47
N GLY A 16 4.78 -24.92 -18.24
CA GLY A 16 3.34 -25.13 -18.37
C GLY A 16 2.54 -24.34 -17.34
N MET A 17 3.00 -24.31 -16.08
CA MET A 17 2.38 -23.52 -15.00
C MET A 17 2.48 -22.02 -15.27
N ASP A 18 3.61 -21.53 -15.77
CA ASP A 18 3.80 -20.12 -16.11
C ASP A 18 2.82 -19.71 -17.23
N LYS A 19 2.72 -20.49 -18.31
CA LYS A 19 1.74 -20.27 -19.38
C LYS A 19 0.29 -20.33 -18.91
N ALA A 20 -0.02 -21.27 -18.02
CA ALA A 20 -1.36 -21.37 -17.44
C ALA A 20 -1.67 -20.14 -16.57
N SER A 21 -0.71 -19.68 -15.76
CA SER A 21 -0.83 -18.47 -14.95
C SER A 21 -1.09 -17.24 -15.82
N GLU A 22 -0.31 -17.07 -16.91
CA GLU A 22 -0.50 -15.98 -17.88
C GLU A 22 -1.91 -16.01 -18.49
N ALA A 23 -2.35 -17.17 -18.98
CA ALA A 23 -3.69 -17.32 -19.57
C ALA A 23 -4.81 -17.04 -18.55
N ILE A 24 -4.65 -17.47 -17.30
CA ILE A 24 -5.60 -17.19 -16.21
C ILE A 24 -5.66 -15.68 -15.93
N ILE A 25 -4.51 -15.00 -15.84
CA ILE A 25 -4.45 -13.56 -15.60
C ILE A 25 -5.13 -12.79 -16.74
N GLU A 26 -4.90 -13.18 -18.00
CA GLU A 26 -5.57 -12.56 -19.15
C GLU A 26 -7.09 -12.72 -19.09
N GLU A 27 -7.57 -13.90 -18.74
CA GLU A 27 -9.01 -14.16 -18.65
C GLU A 27 -9.65 -13.41 -17.48
N LEU A 28 -8.98 -13.36 -16.32
CA LEU A 28 -9.41 -12.57 -15.17
C LEU A 28 -9.50 -11.08 -15.52
N LYS A 29 -8.56 -10.55 -16.30
CA LYS A 29 -8.60 -9.16 -16.78
C LYS A 29 -9.83 -8.90 -17.66
N LYS A 30 -10.18 -9.81 -18.57
CA LYS A 30 -11.38 -9.70 -19.42
C LYS A 30 -12.67 -9.72 -18.59
N GLY A 31 -12.73 -10.56 -17.55
CA GLY A 31 -13.87 -10.66 -16.64
C GLY A 31 -13.92 -9.56 -15.58
N SER A 32 -12.84 -8.81 -15.38
CA SER A 32 -12.76 -7.78 -14.34
C SER A 32 -13.68 -6.58 -14.64
N LYS A 33 -14.40 -6.13 -13.61
CA LYS A 33 -15.18 -4.89 -13.66
C LYS A 33 -14.48 -3.83 -12.83
N LYS A 34 -14.29 -2.63 -13.39
CA LYS A 34 -13.78 -1.48 -12.64
C LYS A 34 -14.80 -1.05 -11.59
N VAL A 35 -14.33 -0.89 -10.35
CA VAL A 35 -15.10 -0.31 -9.25
C VAL A 35 -15.23 1.19 -9.48
N GLY A 36 -16.47 1.68 -9.50
CA GLY A 36 -16.78 3.08 -9.86
C GLY A 36 -17.49 3.86 -8.77
N GLY A 37 -18.32 3.20 -7.96
CA GLY A 37 -19.20 3.86 -6.99
C GLY A 37 -18.75 3.69 -5.54
N LYS A 38 -19.17 4.63 -4.68
CA LYS A 38 -18.99 4.54 -3.21
C LYS A 38 -19.52 3.23 -2.64
N ASP A 39 -20.69 2.79 -3.09
CA ASP A 39 -21.33 1.56 -2.61
C ASP A 39 -20.51 0.30 -2.97
N GLU A 40 -19.95 0.25 -4.19
CA GLU A 40 -19.08 -0.86 -4.59
C GLU A 40 -17.76 -0.85 -3.80
N ILE A 41 -17.21 0.33 -3.50
CA ILE A 41 -16.02 0.48 -2.64
C ILE A 41 -16.34 0.01 -1.21
N ALA A 42 -17.47 0.44 -0.65
CA ALA A 42 -17.91 0.03 0.68
C ALA A 42 -18.08 -1.49 0.76
N GLN A 43 -18.71 -2.11 -0.24
CA GLN A 43 -18.90 -3.56 -0.28
C GLN A 43 -17.56 -4.31 -0.29
N VAL A 44 -16.62 -3.90 -1.13
CA VAL A 44 -15.29 -4.53 -1.21
C VAL A 44 -14.53 -4.33 0.10
N ALA A 45 -14.60 -3.13 0.68
CA ALA A 45 -13.98 -2.80 1.95
C ALA A 45 -14.56 -3.63 3.11
N THR A 46 -15.89 -3.75 3.22
CA THR A 46 -16.58 -4.58 4.22
C THR A 46 -16.13 -6.03 4.14
N ILE A 47 -16.14 -6.63 2.94
CA ILE A 47 -15.73 -8.04 2.75
C ILE A 47 -14.26 -8.23 3.16
N SER A 48 -13.41 -7.26 2.83
CA SER A 48 -11.98 -7.30 3.18
C SER A 48 -11.73 -7.08 4.68
N ALA A 49 -12.59 -6.30 5.33
CA ALA A 49 -12.58 -6.02 6.77
C ALA A 49 -13.34 -7.09 7.59
N ASN A 50 -13.32 -8.35 7.14
CA ASN A 50 -13.97 -9.48 7.83
C ASN A 50 -15.49 -9.28 8.07
N SER A 51 -16.18 -8.72 7.07
CA SER A 51 -17.62 -8.41 7.11
C SER A 51 -18.03 -7.34 8.14
N ASP A 52 -17.13 -6.42 8.47
CA ASP A 52 -17.45 -5.25 9.30
C ASP A 52 -17.99 -4.09 8.43
N ASP A 53 -19.30 -3.86 8.52
CA ASP A 53 -20.00 -2.80 7.78
C ASP A 53 -19.58 -1.39 8.20
N LYS A 54 -19.19 -1.19 9.47
CA LYS A 54 -18.78 0.14 9.96
C LYS A 54 -17.44 0.53 9.36
N ILE A 55 -16.47 -0.38 9.40
CA ILE A 55 -15.14 -0.17 8.82
C ILE A 55 -15.24 0.00 7.30
N GLY A 56 -16.03 -0.83 6.62
CA GLY A 56 -16.24 -0.69 5.18
C GLY A 56 -16.82 0.67 4.79
N SER A 57 -17.81 1.16 5.56
CA SER A 57 -18.41 2.48 5.35
C SER A 57 -17.42 3.63 5.60
N LEU A 58 -16.61 3.54 6.67
CA LEU A 58 -15.57 4.52 6.99
C LEU A 58 -14.51 4.61 5.88
N ILE A 59 -14.04 3.46 5.37
CA ILE A 59 -13.07 3.41 4.26
C ILE A 59 -13.67 4.03 3.00
N ALA A 60 -14.93 3.73 2.67
CA ALA A 60 -15.59 4.31 1.51
C ALA A 60 -15.75 5.83 1.63
N GLU A 61 -16.08 6.35 2.83
CA GLU A 61 -16.13 7.78 3.09
C GLU A 61 -14.75 8.46 3.00
N ALA A 62 -13.70 7.80 3.50
CA ALA A 62 -12.33 8.27 3.37
C ALA A 62 -11.91 8.37 1.90
N MET A 63 -12.15 7.31 1.11
CA MET A 63 -11.83 7.27 -0.33
C MET A 63 -12.59 8.34 -1.12
N GLU A 64 -13.82 8.67 -0.74
CA GLU A 64 -14.61 9.74 -1.37
C GLU A 64 -14.02 11.13 -1.07
N LYS A 65 -13.54 11.36 0.16
CA LYS A 65 -12.94 12.65 0.56
C LYS A 65 -11.55 12.89 0.00
N VAL A 66 -10.70 11.85 -0.07
CA VAL A 66 -9.30 11.99 -0.53
C VAL A 66 -9.18 11.76 -2.05
N GLY A 67 -10.14 11.09 -2.67
CA GLY A 67 -10.12 10.74 -4.09
C GLY A 67 -9.32 9.45 -4.38
N LYS A 68 -9.32 9.03 -5.65
CA LYS A 68 -8.74 7.72 -6.07
C LYS A 68 -7.25 7.56 -5.84
N ASP A 69 -6.50 8.66 -5.97
CA ASP A 69 -5.04 8.68 -5.81
C ASP A 69 -4.63 9.17 -4.41
N GLY A 70 -5.61 9.25 -3.51
CA GLY A 70 -5.43 9.64 -2.13
C GLY A 70 -4.69 8.60 -1.30
N VAL A 71 -3.92 9.08 -0.32
CA VAL A 71 -3.21 8.21 0.63
C VAL A 71 -4.02 8.15 1.92
N ILE A 72 -4.35 6.94 2.35
CA ILE A 72 -5.02 6.69 3.63
C ILE A 72 -4.00 6.10 4.59
N THR A 73 -3.80 6.76 5.73
CA THR A 73 -2.99 6.26 6.84
C THR A 73 -3.89 5.85 7.99
N VAL A 74 -3.50 4.80 8.71
CA VAL A 74 -4.21 4.32 9.91
C VAL A 74 -3.31 4.54 11.10
N GLU A 75 -3.83 5.28 12.08
CA GLU A 75 -3.16 5.54 13.35
C GLU A 75 -3.96 4.91 14.50
N GLU A 76 -3.25 4.43 15.51
CA GLU A 76 -3.88 3.86 16.70
C GLU A 76 -4.32 5.00 17.62
N ALA A 77 -5.63 5.24 17.67
CA ALA A 77 -6.21 6.25 18.56
C ALA A 77 -6.39 5.70 19.98
N LYS A 78 -6.18 6.55 21.00
CA LYS A 78 -6.46 6.22 22.41
C LYS A 78 -7.94 6.24 22.77
N GLY A 79 -8.80 6.65 21.83
CA GLY A 79 -10.25 6.72 21.99
C GLY A 79 -10.94 5.36 21.79
N ILE A 80 -12.23 5.30 22.11
CA ILE A 80 -13.07 4.10 21.91
C ILE A 80 -13.74 4.10 20.52
N ASN A 81 -13.81 5.28 19.88
CA ASN A 81 -14.49 5.47 18.60
C ASN A 81 -13.49 5.61 17.46
N ASP A 82 -13.87 5.11 16.29
CA ASP A 82 -13.16 5.32 15.04
C ASP A 82 -13.37 6.77 14.56
N GLU A 83 -12.28 7.46 14.22
CA GLU A 83 -12.31 8.84 13.74
C GLU A 83 -11.70 8.93 12.34
N LEU A 84 -12.32 9.73 11.47
CA LEU A 84 -11.83 10.01 10.13
C LEU A 84 -11.37 11.47 10.04
N ASN A 85 -10.06 11.68 9.96
CA ASN A 85 -9.46 13.00 9.79
C ASN A 85 -8.82 13.11 8.41
N VAL A 86 -9.17 14.17 7.66
CA VAL A 86 -8.54 14.49 6.38
C VAL A 86 -7.53 15.59 6.64
N VAL A 87 -6.26 15.30 6.38
CA VAL A 87 -5.16 16.26 6.53
C VAL A 87 -4.59 16.54 5.15
N GLU A 88 -4.43 17.83 4.82
CA GLU A 88 -3.70 18.23 3.61
C GLU A 88 -2.21 17.92 3.80
N GLY A 89 -1.68 17.07 2.92
CA GLY A 89 -0.30 16.60 2.99
C GLY A 89 0.27 16.27 1.61
N MET A 90 1.49 15.75 1.59
CA MET A 90 2.17 15.39 0.36
C MET A 90 2.94 14.08 0.55
N GLN A 91 2.84 13.18 -0.42
CA GLN A 91 3.61 11.95 -0.49
C GLN A 91 4.52 11.97 -1.72
N PHE A 92 5.71 11.38 -1.59
CA PHE A 92 6.64 11.15 -2.67
C PHE A 92 7.01 9.66 -2.73
N ASP A 93 7.28 9.14 -3.94
CA ASP A 93 7.75 7.77 -4.15
C ASP A 93 9.26 7.59 -3.83
N ARG A 94 9.73 8.23 -2.76
CA ARG A 94 11.12 8.22 -2.30
C ARG A 94 11.15 7.97 -0.79
N GLY A 95 11.88 6.93 -0.37
CA GLY A 95 12.07 6.60 1.04
C GLY A 95 13.35 7.18 1.65
N TYR A 96 13.62 6.83 2.90
CA TYR A 96 14.87 7.15 3.59
C TYR A 96 16.07 6.46 2.93
N LEU A 97 17.24 7.10 2.96
CA LEU A 97 18.46 6.57 2.34
C LEU A 97 19.05 5.38 3.10
N SER A 98 18.84 5.33 4.42
CA SER A 98 19.42 4.32 5.29
C SER A 98 18.41 3.84 6.34
N ALA A 99 18.41 2.54 6.63
CA ALA A 99 17.57 1.95 7.66
C ALA A 99 17.87 2.48 9.07
N TYR A 100 19.04 3.11 9.28
CA TYR A 100 19.36 3.78 10.55
C TYR A 100 18.46 4.99 10.87
N PHE A 101 17.66 5.49 9.91
CA PHE A 101 16.69 6.54 10.16
C PHE A 101 15.34 6.04 10.71
N VAL A 102 15.15 4.72 10.83
CA VAL A 102 13.93 4.13 11.37
C VAL A 102 13.79 4.47 12.86
N THR A 103 12.66 5.08 13.23
CA THR A 103 12.34 5.41 14.63
C THR A 103 11.39 4.39 15.26
N ASN A 104 10.57 3.70 14.46
CA ASN A 104 9.73 2.59 14.89
C ASN A 104 10.21 1.29 14.21
N THR A 105 10.92 0.46 14.97
CA THR A 105 11.56 -0.77 14.47
C THR A 105 10.55 -1.86 14.11
N ASP A 106 9.37 -1.87 14.73
CA ASP A 106 8.36 -2.91 14.49
C ASP A 106 7.67 -2.71 13.13
N LYS A 107 7.36 -1.45 12.81
CA LYS A 107 6.73 -1.06 11.54
C LYS A 107 7.76 -0.71 10.45
N MET A 108 9.04 -0.62 10.79
CA MET A 108 10.13 -0.17 9.91
C MET A 108 9.83 1.21 9.27
N ILE A 109 9.39 2.17 10.09
CA ILE A 109 9.03 3.53 9.66
C ILE A 109 9.81 4.60 10.42
N ALA A 110 10.04 5.74 9.76
CA ALA A 110 10.57 6.95 10.37
C ALA A 110 9.42 7.94 10.60
N GLN A 111 9.02 8.11 11.86
CA GLN A 111 8.02 9.08 12.31
C GLN A 111 8.69 10.20 13.09
N LEU A 112 8.44 11.44 12.69
CA LEU A 112 8.99 12.66 13.28
C LEU A 112 7.86 13.67 13.49
N GLU A 113 7.80 14.29 14.66
CA GLU A 113 6.84 15.35 14.98
C GLU A 113 7.54 16.72 15.02
N ASN A 114 6.88 17.77 14.52
CA ASN A 114 7.40 19.15 14.50
C ASN A 114 8.84 19.28 13.93
N ALA A 115 9.11 18.55 12.85
CA ALA A 115 10.43 18.50 12.23
C ALA A 115 10.67 19.63 11.22
N TYR A 116 11.93 20.02 11.05
CA TYR A 116 12.36 20.90 9.97
C TYR A 116 12.51 20.12 8.66
N VAL A 117 12.13 20.73 7.54
CA VAL A 117 12.31 20.17 6.19
C VAL A 117 13.34 21.01 5.44
N LEU A 118 14.46 20.39 5.04
CA LEU A 118 15.47 21.01 4.19
C LEU A 118 15.30 20.51 2.75
N LEU A 119 15.06 21.42 1.80
CA LEU A 119 14.95 21.12 0.38
C LEU A 119 16.10 21.80 -0.39
N THR A 120 16.78 21.03 -1.24
CA THR A 120 17.84 21.53 -2.12
C THR A 120 17.81 20.80 -3.45
N ASP A 121 18.11 21.50 -4.53
CA ASP A 121 18.24 20.96 -5.88
C ASP A 121 19.65 20.38 -6.14
N LYS A 122 20.61 20.64 -5.24
CA LYS A 122 22.00 20.18 -5.34
C LYS A 122 22.23 18.93 -4.51
N LYS A 123 23.15 18.08 -5.00
CA LYS A 123 23.64 16.93 -4.23
C LYS A 123 24.51 17.42 -3.07
N ILE A 124 24.06 17.18 -1.83
CA ILE A 124 24.88 17.40 -0.63
C ILE A 124 25.99 16.36 -0.60
N SER A 125 27.23 16.79 -0.84
CA SER A 125 28.41 15.90 -0.83
C SER A 125 29.37 16.22 0.30
N ASN A 126 29.28 17.43 0.88
CA ASN A 126 30.12 17.87 1.97
C ASN A 126 29.27 18.44 3.11
N MET A 127 29.59 18.06 4.35
CA MET A 127 28.91 18.55 5.55
C MET A 127 29.00 20.07 5.72
N LYS A 128 30.06 20.71 5.20
CA LYS A 128 30.19 22.18 5.24
C LYS A 128 29.10 22.92 4.46
N GLU A 129 28.46 22.28 3.49
CA GLU A 129 27.40 22.88 2.67
C GLU A 129 26.06 22.99 3.43
N ILE A 130 25.91 22.26 4.54
CA ILE A 130 24.68 22.18 5.35
C ILE A 130 24.87 22.71 6.78
N LEU A 131 26.08 23.16 7.12
CA LEU A 131 26.34 23.84 8.38
C LEU A 131 25.97 25.33 8.23
N PRO A 132 25.28 25.92 9.22
CA PRO A 132 24.97 27.36 9.21
C PRO A 132 26.24 28.23 9.31
#